data_AF-A0A7K7CGI6-F1
#
_entry.id   AF-A0A7K7CGI6-F1
#
_cell.length_a   1.000
_cell.length_b   1.000
_cell.length_c   1.000
_cell.angle_alpha   90.00
_cell.angle_beta   90.00
_cell.angle_gamma   90.00
#
_symmetry.space_group_name_H-M   'P 1'
#
loop_
_entity.id
_entity.type
_entity.pdbx_description
1 polymer ?
#
loop_
_entity_poly.entity_id
_entity_poly.type
_entity_poly.pdbx_seq_one_letter_code
_entity_poly.pdbx_strand_id
1 'polypeptide(L)'
;WDLHLKNVTMSLSGQYECTFATYPYGTKAAKIQLIVKAAEERHYLKKVWLNETLEIPCLEDMTSENLSTYPLKWLVGENGRKEELVTKEPSCPAVYRNSSVLYRQRVLLGFNNALKVSSPKIADDGRVFSCHVLYHPERVQKSSTTVRVFGK
;
A
#
# COMPACT_ATOMS: atom_id res chain seq x y z
N TRP A 1 12.54 21.29 22.00
CA TRP A 1 11.57 22.04 21.19
C TRP A 1 11.58 21.38 19.84
N ASP A 2 10.44 20.83 19.45
CA ASP A 2 10.39 19.91 18.32
C ASP A 2 9.42 20.48 17.27
N LEU A 3 9.85 20.49 16.01
CA LEU A 3 9.02 20.95 14.89
C LEU A 3 8.16 19.78 14.41
N HIS A 4 6.85 19.87 14.64
CA HIS A 4 5.88 18.89 14.13
C HIS A 4 5.15 19.46 12.91
N LEU A 5 5.40 18.87 11.74
CA LEU A 5 4.70 19.22 10.50
C LEU A 5 3.43 18.36 10.36
N LYS A 6 2.31 18.97 9.98
CA LYS A 6 1.04 18.27 9.69
C LYS A 6 0.65 18.49 8.24
N ASN A 7 -0.03 17.51 7.64
CA ASN A 7 -0.47 17.55 6.24
C ASN A 7 0.69 17.80 5.28
N VAL A 8 1.74 16.97 5.38
CA VAL A 8 2.97 17.15 4.63
C VAL A 8 2.74 16.95 3.13
N THR A 9 3.04 17.99 2.34
CA THR A 9 2.96 17.98 0.87
C THR A 9 4.35 18.10 0.26
N MET A 10 4.47 17.82 -1.04
CA MET A 10 5.76 17.93 -1.75
C MET A 10 6.39 19.34 -1.65
N SER A 11 5.57 20.39 -1.56
CA SER A 11 6.02 21.78 -1.42
C SER A 11 6.74 22.07 -0.10
N LEU A 12 6.63 21.19 0.90
CA LEU A 12 7.36 21.31 2.15
C LEU A 12 8.78 20.72 2.08
N SER A 13 9.17 20.08 0.97
CA SER A 13 10.55 19.62 0.78
C SER A 13 11.51 20.81 0.78
N GLY A 14 12.60 20.72 1.52
CA GLY A 14 13.54 21.83 1.66
C GLY A 14 14.49 21.66 2.84
N GLN A 15 15.38 22.64 3.00
CA GLN A 15 16.29 22.72 4.14
C GLN A 15 15.60 23.47 5.28
N TYR A 16 15.53 22.82 6.44
CA TYR A 16 15.03 23.39 7.68
C TYR A 16 16.21 23.67 8.59
N GLU A 17 16.17 24.80 9.30
CA GLU A 17 17.20 25.17 10.25
C GLU A 17 16.59 25.26 11.65
N CYS A 18 17.27 24.64 12.61
CA CYS A 18 16.92 24.73 14.01
C CYS A 18 18.02 25.52 14.73
N THR A 19 17.66 26.65 15.33
CA THR A 19 18.60 27.59 15.94
C THR A 19 18.22 27.80 17.41
N PHE A 20 19.18 27.58 18.30
CA PHE A 20 19.05 27.79 19.74
C PHE A 20 20.07 28.81 20.22
N ALA A 21 19.60 29.83 20.94
CA ALA A 21 20.45 30.81 21.60
C ALA A 21 20.32 30.63 23.12
N THR A 22 21.44 30.45 23.81
CA THR A 22 21.47 30.27 25.26
C THR A 22 22.55 31.15 25.85
N TYR A 23 22.21 32.05 26.76
CA TYR A 23 23.20 32.85 27.48
C TYR A 23 23.89 32.01 28.57
N PRO A 24 25.21 32.14 28.80
CA PRO A 24 26.21 32.92 28.05
C PRO A 24 26.80 32.17 26.84
N TYR A 25 26.31 30.98 26.53
CA TYR A 25 26.85 30.02 25.56
C TYR A 25 26.66 30.39 24.07
N GLY A 26 25.98 31.50 23.76
CA GLY A 26 25.77 31.98 22.40
C GLY A 26 24.73 31.18 21.61
N THR A 27 24.87 31.18 20.28
CA THR A 27 23.90 30.60 19.35
C THR A 27 24.48 29.37 18.66
N LYS A 28 23.69 28.30 18.59
CA LYS A 28 24.00 27.08 17.83
C LYS A 28 22.88 26.82 16.83
N ALA A 29 23.23 26.41 15.62
CA ALA A 29 22.29 26.07 14.56
C ALA A 29 22.59 24.69 13.98
N ALA A 30 21.56 23.96 13.59
CA ALA A 30 21.65 22.68 12.89
C ALA A 30 20.68 22.68 11.71
N LYS A 31 21.12 22.11 10.58
CA LYS A 31 20.34 22.05 9.34
C LYS A 31 19.87 20.62 9.07
N ILE A 32 18.63 20.49 8.64
CA ILE A 32 17.97 19.22 8.32
C ILE A 32 17.40 19.34 6.91
N GLN A 33 17.72 18.37 6.04
CA GLN A 33 17.12 18.29 4.71
C GLN A 33 15.86 17.43 4.77
N LEU A 34 14.68 18.03 4.57
CA LEU A 34 13.43 17.31 4.41
C LEU A 34 13.21 16.98 2.93
N ILE A 35 12.95 15.71 2.63
CA ILE A 35 12.58 15.24 1.29
C ILE A 35 11.22 14.55 1.40
N VAL A 36 10.20 15.15 0.79
CA VAL A 36 8.86 14.57 0.70
C VAL A 36 8.74 13.89 -0.66
N LYS A 37 8.58 12.56 -0.65
CA LYS A 37 8.35 11.78 -1.86
C LYS A 37 6.85 11.69 -2.12
N ALA A 38 6.45 11.75 -3.39
CA ALA A 38 5.10 11.37 -3.78
C ALA A 38 4.85 9.91 -3.39
N ALA A 39 3.59 9.57 -3.10
CA ALA A 39 3.21 8.16 -3.02
C ALA A 39 3.38 7.55 -4.42
N GLU A 40 4.44 6.78 -4.61
CA GLU A 40 4.64 6.01 -5.85
C GLU A 40 3.57 4.91 -5.89
N GLU A 41 2.62 5.04 -6.82
CA GLU A 41 1.70 3.97 -7.16
C GLU A 41 2.31 3.19 -8.34
N ARG A 42 2.76 1.96 -8.06
CA ARG A 42 3.31 1.10 -9.11
C ARG A 42 2.16 0.41 -9.85
N HIS A 43 2.20 0.41 -11.18
CA HIS A 43 1.17 -0.19 -12.01
C HIS A 43 1.69 -1.45 -12.71
N TYR A 44 0.98 -2.55 -12.50
CA TYR A 44 1.31 -3.86 -13.03
C TYR A 44 0.17 -4.40 -13.89
N LEU A 45 0.48 -5.34 -14.78
CA LEU A 45 -0.50 -6.06 -15.58
C LEU A 45 -0.35 -7.56 -15.35
N LYS A 46 -1.44 -8.23 -14.97
CA LYS A 46 -1.45 -9.67 -14.73
C LYS A 46 -2.45 -10.34 -15.67
N LYS A 47 -1.95 -11.30 -16.46
CA LYS A 47 -2.78 -12.15 -17.32
C LYS A 47 -3.13 -13.44 -16.57
N VAL A 48 -4.36 -13.91 -16.72
CA VAL A 48 -4.83 -15.16 -16.12
C VAL A 48 -5.85 -15.85 -17.03
N TRP A 49 -5.84 -17.17 -17.08
CA TRP A 49 -6.83 -17.95 -17.81
C TRP A 49 -8.03 -18.29 -16.93
N LEU A 50 -9.20 -18.47 -17.54
CA LEU A 50 -10.34 -19.07 -16.85
C LEU A 50 -9.93 -20.44 -16.29
N ASN A 51 -10.30 -20.73 -15.04
CA ASN A 51 -9.97 -21.94 -14.26
C ASN A 51 -8.59 -21.96 -13.56
N GLU A 52 -7.74 -20.96 -13.75
CA GLU A 52 -6.52 -20.81 -12.94
C GLU A 52 -6.80 -20.03 -11.65
N THR A 53 -5.87 -20.06 -10.69
CA THR A 53 -5.92 -19.15 -9.53
C THR A 53 -5.12 -17.90 -9.85
N LEU A 54 -5.74 -16.73 -9.73
CA LEU A 54 -5.05 -15.47 -9.90
C LEU A 54 -4.32 -15.13 -8.59
N GLU A 55 -3.00 -14.99 -8.67
CA GLU A 55 -2.17 -14.53 -7.56
C GLU A 55 -1.51 -13.20 -7.92
N ILE A 56 -1.77 -12.18 -7.11
CA ILE A 56 -1.25 -10.82 -7.29
C ILE A 56 -0.31 -10.50 -6.12
N PRO A 57 1.00 -10.33 -6.35
CA PRO A 57 1.90 -9.88 -5.31
C PRO A 57 1.56 -8.44 -4.92
N CYS A 58 1.59 -8.14 -3.62
CA CYS A 58 1.41 -6.77 -3.15
C CYS A 58 2.61 -5.88 -3.55
N LEU A 59 3.82 -6.45 -3.58
CA LEU A 59 5.05 -5.79 -4.00
C LEU A 59 5.92 -6.79 -4.73
N GLU A 60 6.39 -6.44 -5.94
CA GLU A 60 7.03 -7.40 -6.84
C GLU A 60 8.53 -7.60 -6.58
N ASP A 61 9.21 -6.75 -5.79
CA ASP A 61 10.69 -6.74 -5.72
C ASP A 61 11.32 -6.42 -4.33
N MET A 62 10.64 -6.64 -3.20
CA MET A 62 11.28 -6.43 -1.88
C MET A 62 11.89 -7.74 -1.37
N THR A 63 13.18 -7.92 -1.62
CA THR A 63 13.93 -9.16 -1.33
C THR A 63 14.30 -9.39 0.15
N SER A 64 13.89 -8.55 1.11
CA SER A 64 14.39 -8.71 2.48
C SER A 64 13.52 -8.26 3.65
N GLU A 65 12.33 -7.68 3.44
CA GLU A 65 11.47 -7.29 4.57
C GLU A 65 10.27 -8.23 4.69
N ASN A 66 10.06 -8.79 5.89
CA ASN A 66 8.91 -9.63 6.22
C ASN A 66 7.62 -8.81 6.15
N LEU A 67 7.03 -8.69 4.95
CA LEU A 67 5.75 -8.00 4.73
C LEU A 67 4.62 -8.59 5.57
N SER A 68 4.77 -9.84 5.99
CA SER A 68 3.84 -10.57 6.84
C SER A 68 3.48 -9.84 8.14
N THR A 69 4.29 -8.91 8.64
CA THR A 69 4.00 -8.17 9.88
C THR A 69 3.33 -6.81 9.66
N TYR A 70 3.38 -6.27 8.45
CA TYR A 70 2.86 -4.93 8.20
C TYR A 70 1.34 -4.92 7.98
N PRO A 71 0.63 -3.89 8.49
CA PRO A 71 -0.76 -3.66 8.16
C PRO A 71 -0.92 -3.31 6.68
N LEU A 72 -1.99 -3.82 6.07
CA LEU A 72 -2.27 -3.57 4.65
C LEU A 72 -3.76 -3.58 4.34
N LYS A 73 -4.08 -3.05 3.17
CA LYS A 73 -5.41 -3.12 2.57
C LYS A 73 -5.33 -3.56 1.11
N TRP A 74 -6.22 -4.46 0.72
CA TRP A 74 -6.50 -4.77 -0.67
C TRP A 74 -7.82 -4.15 -1.09
N LEU A 75 -7.79 -3.48 -2.24
CA LEU A 75 -8.92 -2.81 -2.84
C LEU A 75 -9.16 -3.35 -4.25
N VAL A 76 -10.40 -3.32 -4.71
CA VAL A 76 -10.73 -3.49 -6.13
C VAL A 76 -11.41 -2.24 -6.66
N GLY A 77 -10.95 -1.77 -7.82
CA GLY A 77 -11.54 -0.66 -8.54
C GLY A 77 -12.58 -1.17 -9.55
N GLU A 78 -13.80 -0.66 -9.45
CA GLU A 78 -14.87 -0.87 -10.44
C GLU A 78 -15.58 0.47 -10.70
N ASN A 79 -15.65 0.90 -11.96
CA ASN A 79 -16.37 2.12 -12.39
C ASN A 79 -16.03 3.39 -11.58
N GLY A 80 -14.76 3.57 -11.21
CA GLY A 80 -14.28 4.73 -10.43
C GLY A 80 -14.49 4.63 -8.91
N ARG A 81 -15.20 3.59 -8.43
CA ARG A 81 -15.34 3.29 -7.00
C ARG A 81 -14.28 2.26 -6.58
N LYS A 82 -13.68 2.46 -5.41
CA LYS A 82 -12.78 1.48 -4.77
C LYS A 82 -13.54 0.76 -3.66
N GLU A 83 -13.62 -0.56 -3.75
CA GLU A 83 -14.20 -1.44 -2.71
C GLU A 83 -13.09 -2.12 -1.93
N GLU A 84 -13.19 -2.13 -0.59
CA GLU A 84 -12.24 -2.84 0.27
C GLU A 84 -12.52 -4.36 0.22
N LEU A 85 -11.51 -5.13 -0.20
CA LEU A 85 -11.57 -6.58 -0.24
C LEU A 85 -11.09 -7.19 1.08
N VAL A 86 -9.91 -6.77 1.53
CA VAL A 86 -9.23 -7.31 2.71
C VAL A 86 -8.53 -6.20 3.45
N THR A 87 -8.63 -6.19 4.77
CA THR A 87 -7.82 -5.36 5.67
C THR A 87 -7.10 -6.25 6.67
N LYS A 88 -5.82 -5.99 6.90
CA LYS A 88 -4.98 -6.65 7.89
C LYS A 88 -4.47 -5.62 8.88
N GLU A 89 -4.71 -5.86 10.16
CA GLU A 89 -4.26 -5.01 11.27
C GLU A 89 -2.98 -5.56 11.93
N PRO A 90 -2.19 -4.72 12.62
CA PRO A 90 -0.88 -5.08 13.17
C PRO A 90 -0.91 -6.16 14.27
N SER A 91 -2.00 -6.25 15.04
CA SER A 91 -2.06 -6.98 16.32
C SER A 91 -2.82 -8.31 16.28
N CYS A 92 -3.30 -8.76 15.12
CA CYS A 92 -4.07 -9.99 15.03
C CYS A 92 -3.66 -10.84 13.81
N PRO A 93 -3.17 -12.09 14.02
CA PRO A 93 -2.70 -12.94 12.93
C PRO A 93 -3.76 -13.37 11.91
N ALA A 94 -5.07 -13.15 12.14
CA ALA A 94 -6.09 -13.79 11.31
C ALA A 94 -7.48 -13.14 11.28
N VAL A 95 -7.66 -11.88 11.70
CA VAL A 95 -8.99 -11.22 11.54
C VAL A 95 -9.10 -10.64 10.14
N TYR A 96 -9.27 -11.54 9.16
CA TYR A 96 -9.62 -11.19 7.80
C TYR A 96 -11.03 -10.62 7.79
N ARG A 97 -11.15 -9.30 7.75
CA ARG A 97 -12.46 -8.68 7.46
C ARG A 97 -12.64 -8.66 5.94
N ASN A 98 -13.17 -9.76 5.39
CA ASN A 98 -13.68 -9.78 4.01
C ASN A 98 -14.96 -8.94 3.97
N SER A 99 -14.82 -7.63 3.74
CA SER A 99 -15.91 -6.67 3.73
C SER A 99 -16.81 -6.77 2.50
N SER A 100 -16.29 -7.32 1.41
CA SER A 100 -17.03 -7.42 0.15
C SER A 100 -17.88 -8.69 0.06
N VAL A 101 -19.20 -8.55 -0.05
CA VAL A 101 -20.14 -9.68 -0.18
C VAL A 101 -19.87 -10.50 -1.46
N LEU A 102 -19.45 -9.85 -2.56
CA LEU A 102 -19.22 -10.50 -3.86
C LEU A 102 -17.91 -11.28 -3.94
N TYR A 103 -16.90 -10.86 -3.19
CA TYR A 103 -15.55 -11.43 -3.24
C TYR A 103 -15.20 -12.31 -2.03
N ARG A 104 -16.01 -12.27 -0.96
CA ARG A 104 -15.76 -12.97 0.30
C ARG A 104 -15.48 -14.47 0.18
N GLN A 105 -16.07 -15.15 -0.79
CA GLN A 105 -15.91 -16.60 -1.01
C GLN A 105 -14.72 -16.96 -1.91
N ARG A 106 -14.20 -16.01 -2.71
CA ARG A 106 -13.16 -16.27 -3.72
C ARG A 106 -11.82 -15.65 -3.41
N VAL A 107 -11.76 -14.70 -2.47
CA VAL A 107 -10.56 -13.93 -2.17
C VAL A 107 -9.94 -14.36 -0.85
N LEU A 108 -8.65 -14.70 -0.91
CA LEU A 108 -7.83 -15.08 0.23
C LEU A 108 -6.50 -14.32 0.17
N LEU A 109 -5.87 -14.13 1.33
CA LEU A 109 -4.49 -13.68 1.41
C LEU A 109 -3.55 -14.88 1.35
N GLY A 110 -2.64 -14.88 0.39
CA GLY A 110 -1.55 -15.82 0.26
C GLY A 110 -0.31 -15.42 1.05
N PHE A 111 0.80 -16.11 0.76
CA PHE A 111 2.11 -15.78 1.34
C PHE A 111 2.54 -14.36 0.98
N ASN A 112 3.30 -13.71 1.86
CA ASN A 112 3.75 -12.32 1.70
C ASN A 112 2.63 -11.32 1.35
N ASN A 113 1.42 -11.60 1.87
CA ASN A 113 0.22 -10.82 1.63
C ASN A 113 -0.22 -10.70 0.16
N ALA A 114 0.16 -11.66 -0.69
CA ALA A 114 -0.36 -11.74 -2.05
C ALA A 114 -1.89 -11.91 -2.03
N LEU A 115 -2.59 -11.28 -2.97
CA LEU A 115 -4.02 -11.51 -3.16
C LEU A 115 -4.22 -12.75 -4.00
N LYS A 116 -4.93 -13.75 -3.47
CA LYS A 116 -5.36 -14.94 -4.20
C LYS A 116 -6.84 -14.83 -4.52
N VAL A 117 -7.17 -14.92 -5.81
CA VAL A 117 -8.55 -14.95 -6.30
C VAL A 117 -8.80 -16.30 -6.96
N SER A 118 -9.57 -17.16 -6.28
CA SER A 118 -9.99 -18.46 -6.79
C SER A 118 -11.09 -18.30 -7.84
N SER A 119 -10.99 -19.06 -8.93
CA SER A 119 -11.94 -19.05 -10.04
C SER A 119 -12.23 -17.62 -10.58
N PRO A 120 -11.25 -17.00 -11.27
CA PRO A 120 -11.43 -15.75 -11.99
C PRO A 120 -12.60 -15.86 -12.98
N LYS A 121 -13.42 -14.82 -13.02
CA LYS A 121 -14.58 -14.72 -13.93
C LYS A 121 -14.24 -13.77 -15.08
N ILE A 122 -14.97 -13.87 -16.18
CA ILE A 122 -14.84 -12.92 -17.30
C ILE A 122 -15.10 -11.47 -16.84
N ALA A 123 -16.01 -11.28 -15.86
CA ALA A 123 -16.26 -9.98 -15.24
C ALA A 123 -15.05 -9.41 -14.46
N ASP A 124 -14.03 -10.23 -14.18
CA ASP A 124 -12.79 -9.77 -13.56
C ASP A 124 -11.80 -9.18 -14.60
N ASP A 125 -12.07 -9.28 -15.92
CA ASP A 125 -11.25 -8.64 -16.96
C ASP A 125 -11.28 -7.11 -16.87
N GLY A 126 -10.10 -6.48 -16.94
CA GLY A 126 -9.95 -5.03 -16.84
C GLY A 126 -10.08 -4.48 -15.41
N ARG A 127 -10.42 -5.31 -14.42
CA ARG A 127 -10.47 -4.86 -13.02
C ARG A 127 -9.08 -4.55 -12.50
N VAL A 128 -9.01 -3.53 -11.64
CA VAL A 128 -7.77 -3.07 -11.01
C VAL A 128 -7.78 -3.45 -9.54
N PHE A 129 -6.81 -4.24 -9.11
CA PHE A 129 -6.61 -4.62 -7.71
C PHE A 129 -5.46 -3.81 -7.13
N SER A 130 -5.72 -3.06 -6.06
CA SER A 130 -4.71 -2.20 -5.42
C SER A 130 -4.32 -2.71 -4.05
N CYS A 131 -3.03 -2.84 -3.78
CA CYS A 131 -2.48 -3.11 -2.46
C CYS A 131 -1.93 -1.82 -1.84
N HIS A 132 -2.34 -1.52 -0.61
CA HIS A 132 -1.84 -0.41 0.18
C HIS A 132 -1.15 -0.96 1.43
N VAL A 133 0.16 -0.79 1.54
CA VAL A 133 0.96 -1.25 2.70
C VAL A 133 1.37 -0.05 3.54
N LEU A 134 1.11 -0.12 4.85
CA LEU A 134 1.57 0.87 5.82
C LEU A 134 2.90 0.41 6.44
N TYR A 135 4.00 1.00 6.00
CA TYR A 135 5.34 0.76 6.59
C TYR A 135 5.63 1.68 7.77
N HIS A 136 5.05 2.88 7.73
CA HIS A 136 5.12 3.90 8.77
C HIS A 136 3.71 4.47 8.91
N PRO A 137 3.29 4.95 10.09
CA PRO A 137 1.95 5.54 10.29
C PRO A 137 1.57 6.61 9.25
N GLU A 138 2.57 7.24 8.64
CA GLU A 138 2.42 8.32 7.65
C GLU A 138 2.90 7.95 6.23
N ARG A 139 3.43 6.73 6.01
CA ARG A 139 3.94 6.30 4.70
C ARG A 139 3.21 5.06 4.23
N VAL A 140 2.41 5.24 3.18
CA VAL A 140 1.67 4.18 2.49
C VAL A 140 2.30 3.93 1.13
N GLN A 141 2.80 2.72 0.91
CA GLN A 141 3.20 2.27 -0.41
C GLN A 141 1.97 1.72 -1.14
N LYS A 142 1.79 2.09 -2.41
CA LYS A 142 0.65 1.64 -3.23
C LYS A 142 1.15 0.87 -4.44
N SER A 143 0.49 -0.24 -4.73
CA SER A 143 0.62 -0.96 -5.99
C SER A 143 -0.76 -1.24 -6.55
N SER A 144 -0.87 -1.25 -7.87
CA SER A 144 -2.12 -1.46 -8.59
C SER A 144 -1.88 -2.41 -9.75
N THR A 145 -2.64 -3.50 -9.79
CA THR A 145 -2.52 -4.54 -10.82
C THR A 145 -3.80 -4.61 -11.63
N THR A 146 -3.69 -4.36 -12.93
CA THR A 146 -4.78 -4.56 -13.88
C THR A 146 -4.80 -6.01 -14.33
N VAL A 147 -5.96 -6.66 -14.21
CA VAL A 147 -6.12 -8.07 -14.58
C VAL A 147 -6.64 -8.18 -16.00
N ARG A 148 -6.08 -9.13 -16.76
CA ARG A 148 -6.60 -9.56 -18.06
C ARG A 148 -6.98 -11.03 -18.02
N VAL A 149 -8.26 -11.33 -18.26
CA VAL A 149 -8.81 -12.68 -18.20
C VAL A 149 -9.00 -13.23 -19.60
N PHE A 150 -8.45 -14.40 -19.85
CA PHE A 150 -8.55 -15.07 -21.14
C PHE A 150 -9.44 -16.32 -21.02
N GLY A 151 -10.41 -16.43 -21.93
CA GLY A 151 -11.15 -17.67 -22.15
C GLY A 151 -10.36 -18.63 -23.02
N LYS A 152 -10.56 -19.93 -22.81
CA LYS A 152 -10.06 -20.95 -23.71
C LYS A 152 -10.95 -21.07 -24.94
#